data_AF-A0A3S1QPH6-F1
#
_entry.id   AF-A0A3S1QPH6-F1
#
_cell.length_a   1.000
_cell.length_b   1.000
_cell.length_c   1.000
_cell.angle_alpha   90.00
_cell.angle_beta   90.00
_cell.angle_gamma   90.00
#
_symmetry.space_group_name_H-M   'P 1'
#
loop_
_entity.id
_entity.type
_entity.pdbx_description
1 polymer ?
#
loop_
_entity_poly.entity_id
_entity_poly.type
_entity_poly.pdbx_seq_one_letter_code
_entity_poly.pdbx_strand_id
1 'polypeptide(L)'
;DILASLLDMTEAKPEATVIVKGNCGIPEFRGSEIHYSGTPELMSDYVRLAVDAGAKIVGGCCGTSFAHLAAMRKALDGHTKAERPTVATIVERIGPMRNKTASAGDSGEGRRERRRSRA
;
A
#
# COMPACT_ATOMS: atom_id res chain seq x y z
N ASP A 1 5.37 5.01 -0.72
CA ASP A 1 4.21 4.29 -1.28
C ASP A 1 3.81 3.20 -0.31
N ILE A 2 2.53 2.84 -0.22
CA ILE A 2 2.09 1.90 0.82
C ILE A 2 2.63 0.48 0.60
N LEU A 3 2.78 0.03 -0.65
CA LEU A 3 3.33 -1.31 -0.93
C LEU A 3 4.84 -1.37 -0.69
N ALA A 4 5.57 -0.30 -1.01
CA ALA A 4 6.99 -0.22 -0.67
C ALA A 4 7.21 -0.17 0.84
N SER A 5 6.41 0.61 1.58
CA SER A 5 6.47 0.61 3.05
C SER A 5 6.11 -0.75 3.64
N LEU A 6 5.18 -1.48 3.03
CA LEU A 6 4.87 -2.85 3.42
C LEU A 6 6.07 -3.77 3.23
N LEU A 7 6.84 -3.63 2.15
CA LEU A 7 8.08 -4.38 1.96
C LEU A 7 9.06 -4.10 3.10
N ASP A 8 9.35 -2.82 3.36
CA ASP A 8 10.27 -2.43 4.44
C ASP A 8 9.81 -2.99 5.81
N MET A 9 8.52 -2.87 6.13
CA MET A 9 7.96 -3.30 7.42
C MET A 9 8.01 -4.81 7.63
N THR A 10 7.69 -5.59 6.58
CA THR A 10 7.65 -7.05 6.64
C THR A 10 9.03 -7.68 6.53
N GLU A 11 10.00 -6.97 5.93
CA GLU A 11 11.41 -7.35 5.98
C GLU A 11 11.99 -7.11 7.38
N ALA A 12 11.73 -5.94 7.96
CA ALA A 12 12.23 -5.59 9.29
C ALA A 12 11.66 -6.47 10.41
N LYS A 13 10.44 -6.98 10.26
CA LYS A 13 9.78 -7.84 11.25
C LYS A 13 8.88 -8.90 10.60
N PRO A 14 9.44 -10.02 10.10
CA PRO A 14 8.71 -11.04 9.34
C PRO A 14 7.54 -11.71 10.09
N GLU A 15 7.60 -11.74 11.42
CA GLU A 15 6.59 -12.31 12.29
C GLU A 15 5.45 -11.33 12.63
N ALA A 16 5.58 -10.05 12.25
CA ALA A 16 4.57 -9.05 12.52
C ALA A 16 3.27 -9.35 11.75
N THR A 17 2.13 -9.16 12.41
CA THR A 17 0.85 -9.07 11.72
C THR A 17 0.71 -7.68 11.13
N VAL A 18 0.96 -7.55 9.83
CA VAL A 18 0.84 -6.26 9.13
C VAL A 18 -0.52 -6.16 8.43
N ILE A 19 -1.19 -5.04 8.67
CA ILE A 19 -2.45 -4.66 8.03
C ILE A 19 -2.13 -3.53 7.06
N VAL A 20 -2.56 -3.67 5.81
CA VAL A 20 -2.30 -2.67 4.78
C VAL A 20 -3.60 -2.20 4.15
N LYS A 21 -3.76 -0.88 4.05
CA LYS A 21 -5.01 -0.24 3.58
C LYS A 21 -4.73 0.96 2.67
N GLY A 22 -4.54 0.69 1.39
CA GLY A 22 -4.23 1.71 0.38
C GLY A 22 -5.43 2.56 -0.01
N ASN A 23 -5.21 3.80 -0.46
CA ASN A 23 -6.24 4.56 -1.17
C ASN A 23 -6.59 3.85 -2.49
N CYS A 24 -7.75 4.16 -3.06
CA CYS A 24 -8.15 3.64 -4.37
C CYS A 24 -7.41 4.38 -5.50
N GLY A 25 -6.14 4.06 -5.71
CA GLY A 25 -5.28 4.81 -6.62
C GLY A 25 -4.93 6.21 -6.09
N ILE A 26 -4.61 7.12 -7.00
CA ILE A 26 -4.06 8.44 -6.67
C ILE A 26 -5.23 9.43 -6.47
N PRO A 27 -5.25 10.19 -5.35
CA PRO A 27 -6.18 11.29 -5.18
C PRO A 27 -5.81 12.47 -6.09
N GLU A 28 -6.79 12.95 -6.84
CA GLU A 28 -6.67 14.08 -7.76
C GLU A 28 -7.81 15.07 -7.51
N PHE A 29 -7.50 16.35 -7.40
CA PHE A 29 -8.53 17.38 -7.37
C PHE A 29 -9.09 17.60 -8.78
N ARG A 30 -10.42 17.53 -8.91
CA ARG A 30 -11.15 17.97 -10.11
C ARG A 30 -12.11 19.06 -9.66
N GLY A 31 -11.69 20.32 -9.81
CA GLY A 31 -12.36 21.45 -9.16
C GLY A 31 -12.20 21.38 -7.64
N SER A 32 -13.31 21.39 -6.90
CA SER A 32 -13.33 21.31 -5.43
C SER A 32 -13.42 19.88 -4.89
N GLU A 33 -13.58 18.88 -5.76
CA GLU A 33 -13.79 17.49 -5.35
C GLU A 33 -12.52 16.65 -5.55
N ILE A 34 -12.32 15.68 -4.65
CA ILE A 34 -11.23 14.71 -4.76
C ILE A 34 -11.78 13.47 -5.47
N HIS A 35 -11.16 13.14 -6.60
CA HIS A 35 -11.38 11.91 -7.34
C HIS A 35 -10.23 10.95 -7.13
N TYR A 36 -10.54 9.67 -7.19
CA TYR A 36 -9.60 8.58 -6.98
C TYR A 36 -9.44 7.81 -8.29
N SER A 37 -8.21 7.66 -8.77
CA SER A 37 -7.94 7.06 -10.08
C SER A 37 -7.98 5.53 -10.11
N GLY A 38 -8.10 4.87 -8.96
CA GLY A 38 -8.06 3.42 -8.88
C GLY A 38 -9.28 2.76 -9.49
N THR A 39 -9.05 1.69 -10.23
CA THR A 39 -10.09 0.82 -10.81
C THR A 39 -10.19 -0.50 -10.03
N PRO A 40 -11.27 -1.27 -10.18
CA PRO A 40 -11.38 -2.62 -9.60
C PRO A 40 -10.22 -3.54 -9.98
N GLU A 41 -9.72 -3.43 -11.21
CA GLU A 41 -8.57 -4.19 -11.73
C GLU A 41 -7.28 -3.77 -11.03
N LEU A 42 -7.03 -2.46 -10.91
CA LEU A 42 -5.86 -1.95 -10.18
C LEU A 42 -5.87 -2.41 -8.72
N MET A 43 -7.04 -2.35 -8.07
CA MET A 43 -7.19 -2.79 -6.68
C MET A 43 -7.03 -4.31 -6.53
N SER A 44 -7.32 -5.08 -7.59
CA SER A 44 -7.03 -6.53 -7.63
C SER A 44 -5.54 -6.80 -7.65
N ASP A 45 -4.77 -6.06 -8.43
CA ASP A 45 -3.31 -6.19 -8.48
C ASP A 45 -2.64 -5.73 -7.19
N TYR A 46 -3.14 -4.65 -6.58
CA TYR A 46 -2.75 -4.21 -5.26
C TYR A 46 -2.87 -5.34 -4.21
N VAL A 47 -3.98 -6.08 -4.22
CA VAL A 47 -4.19 -7.18 -3.26
C VAL A 47 -3.18 -8.30 -3.43
N ARG A 48 -2.93 -8.74 -4.67
CA ARG A 48 -1.96 -9.80 -4.95
C ARG A 48 -0.57 -9.42 -4.44
N LEU A 49 -0.12 -8.22 -4.82
CA LEU A 49 1.18 -7.69 -4.38
C LEU A 49 1.25 -7.53 -2.86
N ALA A 50 0.18 -7.07 -2.20
CA ALA A 50 0.13 -6.91 -0.75
C ALA A 50 0.28 -8.26 -0.01
N VAL A 51 -0.39 -9.30 -0.49
CA VAL A 51 -0.29 -10.65 0.08
C VAL A 51 1.11 -11.23 -0.11
N ASP A 52 1.67 -11.11 -1.31
CA ASP A 52 3.02 -11.59 -1.63
C ASP A 52 4.09 -10.81 -0.86
N ALA A 53 3.83 -9.53 -0.57
CA ALA A 53 4.65 -8.68 0.29
C ALA A 53 4.49 -8.98 1.79
N GLY A 54 3.61 -9.91 2.20
CA GLY A 54 3.53 -10.40 3.57
C GLY A 54 2.44 -9.76 4.45
N ALA A 55 1.52 -8.98 3.88
CA ALA A 55 0.36 -8.51 4.62
C ALA A 55 -0.53 -9.68 5.08
N LYS A 56 -1.09 -9.56 6.29
CA LYS A 56 -2.06 -10.53 6.84
C LYS A 56 -3.50 -10.11 6.63
N ILE A 57 -3.75 -8.80 6.61
CA ILE A 57 -5.05 -8.21 6.31
C ILE A 57 -4.84 -7.11 5.27
N VAL A 58 -5.61 -7.17 4.19
CA VAL A 58 -5.57 -6.21 3.09
C VAL A 58 -6.93 -5.55 2.95
N GLY A 59 -6.95 -4.23 2.77
CA GLY A 59 -8.18 -3.48 2.59
C GLY A 59 -7.99 -2.20 1.78
N GLY A 60 -9.07 -1.44 1.64
CA GLY A 60 -9.07 -0.13 0.99
C GLY A 60 -9.37 1.02 1.94
N CYS A 61 -8.87 2.20 1.62
CA CYS A 61 -9.06 3.45 2.36
C CYS A 61 -9.98 4.39 1.58
N CYS A 62 -9.59 5.66 1.44
CA CYS A 62 -10.39 6.65 0.73
C CYS A 62 -10.51 6.28 -0.75
N GLY A 63 -11.70 6.52 -1.32
CA GLY A 63 -12.03 6.20 -2.71
C GLY A 63 -12.42 4.74 -2.96
N THR A 64 -12.18 3.83 -2.02
CA THR A 64 -12.56 2.42 -2.19
C THR A 64 -14.08 2.27 -2.07
N SER A 65 -14.68 1.52 -3.01
CA SER A 65 -16.13 1.25 -3.08
C SER A 65 -16.43 -0.25 -2.99
N PHE A 66 -17.71 -0.62 -2.93
CA PHE A 66 -18.11 -2.03 -2.92
C PHE A 66 -17.64 -2.80 -4.16
N ALA A 67 -17.64 -2.18 -5.34
CA ALA A 67 -17.15 -2.81 -6.56
C ALA A 67 -15.64 -3.13 -6.47
N HIS A 68 -14.86 -2.22 -5.91
CA HIS A 68 -13.44 -2.44 -5.64
C HIS A 68 -13.25 -3.59 -4.65
N LEU A 69 -13.98 -3.61 -3.53
CA LEU A 69 -13.88 -4.67 -2.53
C LEU A 69 -14.26 -6.04 -3.10
N ALA A 70 -15.28 -6.10 -3.96
CA ALA A 70 -15.67 -7.35 -4.63
C ALA A 70 -14.55 -7.87 -5.55
N ALA A 71 -13.92 -6.98 -6.34
CA ALA A 71 -12.79 -7.34 -7.19
C ALA A 71 -11.56 -7.76 -6.38
N MET A 72 -11.22 -7.00 -5.33
CA MET A 72 -10.17 -7.32 -4.36
C MET A 72 -10.38 -8.70 -3.74
N ARG A 73 -11.61 -9.02 -3.32
CA ARG A 73 -11.95 -10.32 -2.74
C ARG A 73 -11.81 -11.45 -3.75
N LYS A 74 -12.33 -11.27 -4.98
CA LYS A 74 -12.17 -12.25 -6.06
C LYS A 74 -10.70 -12.49 -6.41
N ALA A 75 -9.90 -11.43 -6.43
CA ALA A 75 -8.47 -11.51 -6.68
C ALA A 75 -7.75 -12.29 -5.57
N LEU A 76 -8.08 -12.03 -4.30
CA LEU A 76 -7.53 -12.73 -3.15
C LEU A 76 -7.83 -14.24 -3.20
N ASP A 77 -9.08 -14.60 -3.47
CA ASP A 77 -9.53 -16.00 -3.47
C ASP A 77 -8.92 -16.84 -4.60
N GLY A 78 -8.65 -16.20 -5.74
CA GLY A 78 -8.00 -16.84 -6.87
C GLY A 78 -6.48 -16.74 -6.86
N HIS A 79 -5.87 -16.12 -5.85
CA HIS A 79 -4.42 -15.88 -5.82
C HIS A 79 -3.68 -17.04 -5.16
N THR A 80 -2.79 -17.66 -5.93
CA THR A 80 -1.75 -18.53 -5.37
C THR A 80 -0.56 -17.65 -5.02
N LYS A 81 -0.12 -17.73 -3.76
CA LYS A 81 1.01 -16.93 -3.27
C LYS A 81 2.22 -17.06 -4.20
N ALA A 82 2.72 -15.92 -4.65
CA ALA A 82 3.86 -15.83 -5.55
C ALA A 82 5.13 -15.41 -4.79
N GLU A 83 6.21 -15.19 -5.54
CA GLU A 83 7.43 -14.62 -5.00
C GLU A 83 7.19 -13.20 -4.46
N ARG A 84 7.98 -12.83 -3.45
CA ARG A 84 7.92 -11.50 -2.85
C ARG A 84 8.21 -10.44 -3.92
N PRO A 85 7.34 -9.43 -4.11
CA PRO A 85 7.50 -8.47 -5.19
C PRO A 85 8.67 -7.51 -4.93
N THR A 86 9.26 -7.02 -6.01
CA THR A 86 10.24 -5.93 -5.96
C THR A 86 9.56 -4.57 -6.12
N VAL A 87 10.26 -3.48 -5.78
CA VAL A 87 9.78 -2.11 -6.08
C VAL A 87 9.55 -1.92 -7.58
N ALA A 88 10.39 -2.52 -8.44
CA ALA A 88 10.21 -2.44 -9.89
C ALA A 88 8.89 -3.09 -10.33
N THR A 89 8.57 -4.27 -9.80
CA THR A 89 7.29 -4.97 -10.06
C THR A 89 6.09 -4.16 -9.57
N ILE A 90 6.21 -3.50 -8.42
CA ILE A 90 5.16 -2.61 -7.91
C ILE A 90 4.94 -1.44 -8.89
N VAL A 91 6.02 -0.80 -9.35
CA VAL A 91 5.93 0.32 -10.30
C VAL A 91 5.31 -0.10 -11.63
N GLU A 92 5.69 -1.26 -12.15
CA GLU A 92 5.16 -1.80 -13.40
C GLU A 92 3.65 -2.05 -13.32
N ARG A 93 3.17 -2.65 -12.22
CA ARG A 93 1.77 -3.07 -12.10
C ARG A 93 0.84 -2.02 -11.52
N ILE A 94 1.33 -1.17 -10.64
CA ILE A 94 0.52 -0.17 -9.91
C ILE A 94 0.72 1.24 -10.43
N GLY A 95 1.90 1.52 -10.99
CA GLY A 95 2.29 2.83 -11.48
C GLY A 95 3.39 3.50 -10.65
N PRO A 96 3.83 4.69 -11.06
CA PRO A 96 5.01 5.34 -10.48
C PRO A 96 4.80 5.73 -9.01
N MET A 97 5.88 5.56 -8.24
CA MET A 97 5.95 5.96 -6.84
C MET A 97 5.71 7.45 -6.67
N ARG A 98 4.75 7.83 -5.82
CA ARG A 98 4.44 9.25 -5.54
C ARG A 98 5.20 9.84 -4.36
N ASN A 99 5.66 9.00 -3.45
CA ASN A 99 6.47 9.39 -2.30
C ASN A 99 7.84 8.73 -2.39
N LYS A 100 8.88 9.41 -1.88
CA LYS A 100 10.21 8.82 -1.67
C LYS A 100 10.10 7.53 -0.84
N THR A 101 10.97 6.56 -1.11
CA THR A 101 11.11 5.36 -0.26
C THR A 101 11.69 5.75 1.09
N ALA A 102 11.45 4.92 2.11
CA ALA A 102 11.98 5.19 3.45
C ALA A 102 13.53 5.24 3.45
N SER A 103 14.17 4.41 2.61
CA SER A 103 15.61 4.36 2.40
C SER A 103 16.19 5.52 1.59
N ALA A 104 15.36 6.28 0.85
CA ALA A 104 15.76 7.48 0.12
C ALA A 104 15.62 8.77 0.96
N GLY A 105 15.23 8.63 2.23
CA GLY A 105 15.37 9.68 3.22
C GLY A 105 16.84 9.82 3.62
N ASP A 106 17.40 10.98 3.30
CA ASP A 106 18.73 11.43 3.67
C ASP A 106 19.16 10.99 5.08
N SER A 107 20.45 10.68 5.23
CA SER A 107 21.19 10.41 6.48
C SER A 107 21.24 11.61 7.44
N GLY A 108 20.27 12.52 7.36
CA GLY A 108 20.20 13.77 8.13
C GLY A 108 19.38 13.63 9.40
N GLU A 109 20.02 13.97 10.51
CA GLU A 109 19.48 14.05 11.87
C GLU A 109 18.11 14.71 11.93
N GLY A 110 17.08 13.91 12.22
CA GLY A 110 15.71 14.38 12.43
C GLY A 110 15.02 13.56 13.49
N ARG A 111 15.61 13.47 14.68
CA ARG A 111 14.99 12.84 15.86
C ARG A 111 13.69 13.58 16.16
N ARG A 112 12.55 13.07 15.66
CA ARG A 112 11.22 13.52 16.09
C ARG A 112 11.13 13.34 17.59
N GLU A 113 11.14 14.45 18.32
CA GLU A 113 11.02 14.47 19.76
C GLU A 113 9.67 13.84 20.14
N ARG A 114 9.73 12.67 20.80
CA ARG A 114 8.55 12.01 21.35
C ARG A 114 7.97 12.92 22.41
N ARG A 115 6.88 13.61 22.07
CA ARG A 115 6.08 14.40 23.03
C ARG A 115 5.65 13.45 24.14
N ARG A 116 6.33 13.52 25.30
CA ARG A 116 5.98 12.74 26.49
C ARG A 116 4.53 13.05 26.84
N SER A 117 3.72 12.01 27.04
CA SER A 117 2.39 12.12 27.60
C SER A 117 2.49 12.86 28.93
N ARG A 118 1.67 13.91 29.10
CA ARG A 118 1.49 14.52 30.43
C ARG A 118 0.85 13.47 31.33
N ALA A 119 1.44 13.31 32.52
CA ALA A 119 0.90 12.52 33.62
C ALA A 119 -0.43 13.10 34.10
#